data_AF-A0A060SED7-F1
#
_entry.id   AF-A0A060SED7-F1
#
_cell.length_a   1.000
_cell.length_b   1.000
_cell.length_c   1.000
_cell.angle_alpha   90.00
_cell.angle_beta   90.00
_cell.angle_gamma   90.00
#
_symmetry.space_group_name_H-M   'P 1'
#
loop_
_entity.id
_entity.type
_entity.pdbx_description
1 polymer ?
#
loop_
_entity_poly.entity_id
_entity_poly.type
_entity_poly.pdbx_seq_one_letter_code
_entity_poly.pdbx_strand_id
1 'polypeptide(L)'
;MPAERTAHARLKQTTLADFGRVEVPKSTHAKVIASDTSEPRPARSTPSPLVSKAKAKVKAKAGDEDRVLTDVVLSIKPEFTKLISERKKNHEYRKYKLKESVDRLWLYETAPTSAITTGPGERPVVRYISTLPLRPVLSSDRYDDAPEGSLCMSVPGEVNDPSGIGNDDFDKGLKQSKYGYPVTGLYRLKKPLTTSELKQRFDIAVPQGWRYATKRLVEEVRLEDMDKLF
;
A
#
# COMPACT_ATOMS: atom_id res chain seq x y z
N MET A 1 42.34 20.43 12.36
CA MET A 1 41.55 20.15 11.15
C MET A 1 40.14 19.74 11.58
N PRO A 2 39.10 20.59 11.47
CA PRO A 2 37.73 20.13 11.71
C PRO A 2 37.18 19.50 10.42
N ALA A 3 36.66 18.29 10.53
CA ALA A 3 36.04 17.56 9.44
C ALA A 3 34.67 18.17 9.07
N GLU A 4 34.47 18.43 7.78
CA GLU A 4 33.20 18.90 7.22
C GLU A 4 32.09 17.87 7.45
N ARG A 5 31.03 18.30 8.15
CA ARG A 5 29.77 17.56 8.26
C ARG A 5 28.96 17.79 7.00
N THR A 6 28.90 16.79 6.13
CA THR A 6 27.95 16.74 5.01
C THR A 6 26.52 16.73 5.56
N ALA A 7 25.77 17.80 5.29
CA ALA A 7 24.35 17.89 5.62
C ALA A 7 23.54 16.96 4.70
N HIS A 8 23.04 15.85 5.24
CA HIS A 8 22.06 15.02 4.54
C HIS A 8 20.70 15.73 4.51
N ALA A 9 20.21 16.04 3.30
CA ALA A 9 18.91 16.64 3.08
C ALA A 9 17.79 15.82 3.75
N ARG A 10 16.92 16.52 4.49
CA ARG A 10 15.81 15.93 5.27
C ARG A 10 14.71 15.39 4.35
N LEU A 11 14.79 14.10 3.99
CA LEU A 11 13.76 13.39 3.23
C LEU A 11 12.50 13.21 4.10
N LYS A 12 11.45 13.99 3.80
CA LYS A 12 10.16 13.92 4.49
C LYS A 12 9.33 12.74 3.98
N GLN A 13 9.07 11.77 4.84
CA GLN A 13 8.10 10.70 4.60
C GLN A 13 6.68 11.28 4.75
N THR A 14 6.12 11.83 3.67
CA THR A 14 4.74 12.33 3.63
C THR A 14 3.78 11.20 3.28
N THR A 15 2.85 10.92 4.20
CA THR A 15 1.69 10.04 3.95
C THR A 15 0.66 10.80 3.13
N LEU A 16 0.10 10.18 2.10
CA LEU A 16 -0.91 10.75 1.18
C LEU A 16 -2.29 10.86 1.84
N ALA A 17 -2.41 11.67 2.90
CA ALA A 17 -3.69 12.03 3.53
C ALA A 17 -4.02 13.53 3.40
N ASP A 18 -3.17 14.31 2.72
CA ASP A 18 -3.31 15.77 2.56
C ASP A 18 -3.77 16.17 1.15
N PHE A 19 -4.90 15.62 0.69
CA PHE A 19 -5.68 16.28 -0.37
C PHE A 19 -7.00 16.75 0.23
N GLY A 20 -6.98 18.00 0.65
CA GLY A 20 -8.14 18.73 1.14
C GLY A 20 -9.28 18.72 0.13
N ARG A 21 -10.46 18.47 0.67
CA ARG A 21 -11.79 18.62 0.07
C ARG A 21 -11.88 19.98 -0.62
N VAL A 22 -11.84 20.01 -1.95
CA VAL A 22 -12.23 21.19 -2.72
C VAL A 22 -13.76 21.23 -2.69
N GLU A 23 -14.30 22.15 -1.89
CA GLU A 23 -15.71 22.51 -1.90
C GLU A 23 -16.06 23.15 -3.24
N VAL A 24 -17.04 22.56 -3.93
CA VAL A 24 -17.66 23.16 -5.11
C VAL A 24 -18.80 24.08 -4.62
N PRO A 25 -18.82 25.37 -4.97
CA PRO A 25 -19.88 26.28 -4.53
C PRO A 25 -21.21 25.98 -5.25
N LYS A 26 -22.29 26.07 -4.46
CA LYS A 26 -23.69 25.95 -4.87
C LYS A 26 -24.09 27.10 -5.79
N SER A 27 -24.64 26.78 -6.97
CA SER A 27 -25.31 27.76 -7.85
C SER A 27 -26.82 27.75 -7.61
N THR A 28 -27.37 28.94 -7.35
CA THR A 28 -28.79 29.22 -7.13
C THR A 28 -29.54 29.56 -8.43
N HIS A 29 -30.80 29.09 -8.48
CA HIS A 29 -31.96 29.40 -9.33
C HIS A 29 -31.92 30.51 -10.41
N ALA A 30 -32.45 30.19 -11.59
CA ALA A 30 -33.39 31.06 -12.33
C ALA A 30 -34.40 30.22 -13.16
N LYS A 31 -35.64 30.71 -13.24
CA LYS A 31 -36.86 30.10 -13.80
C LYS A 31 -37.36 30.97 -14.96
N VAL A 32 -37.64 30.39 -16.14
CA VAL A 32 -38.48 30.96 -17.23
C VAL A 32 -39.08 29.76 -18.00
N ILE A 33 -40.37 29.40 -17.84
CA ILE A 33 -41.60 29.75 -18.61
C ILE A 33 -41.63 29.15 -20.04
N ALA A 34 -42.83 28.65 -20.42
CA ALA A 34 -43.18 27.56 -21.32
C ALA A 34 -43.66 27.94 -22.74
N SER A 35 -43.70 26.94 -23.64
CA SER A 35 -44.71 26.66 -24.70
C SER A 35 -44.24 25.40 -25.48
N ASP A 36 -44.97 24.28 -25.54
CA ASP A 36 -46.17 23.89 -26.31
C ASP A 36 -45.84 23.07 -27.59
N THR A 37 -46.72 22.08 -27.86
CA THR A 37 -47.09 21.40 -29.12
C THR A 37 -46.40 20.11 -29.62
N SER A 38 -47.17 19.00 -29.49
CA SER A 38 -47.47 17.89 -30.45
C SER A 38 -46.50 16.75 -30.83
N GLU A 39 -46.98 15.50 -30.61
CA GLU A 39 -46.67 14.20 -31.27
C GLU A 39 -47.37 14.07 -32.66
N PRO A 40 -47.06 13.11 -33.60
CA PRO A 40 -46.95 11.64 -33.38
C PRO A 40 -46.00 10.77 -34.30
N ARG A 41 -45.99 9.45 -33.99
CA ARG A 41 -45.33 8.21 -34.53
C ARG A 41 -45.46 7.91 -36.06
N PRO A 42 -44.76 6.90 -36.71
CA PRO A 42 -44.84 5.44 -36.41
C PRO A 42 -43.66 4.45 -36.74
N ALA A 43 -43.80 3.25 -36.12
CA ALA A 43 -43.24 1.88 -36.24
C ALA A 43 -42.27 1.34 -37.34
N ARG A 44 -41.37 0.38 -36.96
CA ARG A 44 -41.28 -0.99 -37.58
C ARG A 44 -40.42 -2.06 -36.82
N SER A 45 -40.99 -3.28 -36.79
CA SER A 45 -40.56 -4.71 -36.65
C SER A 45 -39.15 -5.23 -36.22
N THR A 46 -39.20 -6.33 -35.43
CA THR A 46 -38.23 -7.36 -34.95
C THR A 46 -37.77 -8.38 -36.05
N PRO A 47 -37.02 -9.53 -35.82
CA PRO A 47 -36.26 -10.12 -34.68
C PRO A 47 -34.81 -10.65 -34.99
N SER A 48 -34.18 -11.30 -33.99
CA SER A 48 -32.79 -11.85 -33.76
C SER A 48 -32.16 -12.84 -34.78
N PRO A 49 -30.86 -13.26 -34.64
CA PRO A 49 -30.53 -14.40 -33.76
C PRO A 49 -29.17 -14.37 -33.00
N LEU A 50 -29.24 -14.94 -31.78
CA LEU A 50 -28.25 -15.74 -31.04
C LEU A 50 -26.79 -15.81 -31.51
N VAL A 51 -25.87 -15.27 -30.71
CA VAL A 51 -24.54 -15.86 -30.50
C VAL A 51 -24.34 -16.14 -29.01
N SER A 52 -24.01 -17.40 -28.74
CA SER A 52 -23.91 -18.06 -27.45
C SER A 52 -22.74 -17.54 -26.61
N LYS A 53 -23.08 -17.14 -25.38
CA LYS A 53 -22.29 -17.14 -24.13
C LYS A 53 -20.89 -17.77 -24.19
N ALA A 54 -19.87 -16.95 -23.98
CA ALA A 54 -18.80 -17.28 -23.04
C ALA A 54 -19.12 -16.57 -21.72
N LYS A 55 -19.65 -17.31 -20.73
CA LYS A 55 -19.84 -16.78 -19.38
C LYS A 55 -18.45 -16.57 -18.76
N ALA A 56 -17.94 -15.35 -18.81
CA ALA A 56 -16.89 -14.94 -17.89
C ALA A 56 -17.39 -15.22 -16.46
N LYS A 57 -16.64 -16.03 -15.70
CA LYS A 57 -16.91 -16.20 -14.27
C LYS A 57 -16.87 -14.82 -13.64
N VAL A 58 -18.02 -14.31 -13.21
CA VAL A 58 -18.12 -13.07 -12.44
C VAL A 58 -17.32 -13.30 -11.17
N LYS A 59 -16.16 -12.65 -11.05
CA LYS A 59 -15.38 -12.68 -9.81
C LYS A 59 -16.22 -12.03 -8.72
N ALA A 60 -16.56 -12.80 -7.70
CA ALA A 60 -17.06 -12.23 -6.46
C ALA A 60 -16.00 -11.25 -5.92
N LYS A 61 -16.45 -10.06 -5.53
CA LYS A 61 -15.62 -9.07 -4.82
C LYS A 61 -15.08 -9.75 -3.55
N ALA A 62 -13.79 -9.62 -3.26
CA ALA A 62 -13.20 -10.21 -2.08
C ALA A 62 -13.85 -9.59 -0.83
N GLY A 63 -14.56 -10.42 -0.06
CA GLY A 63 -15.13 -10.05 1.23
C GLY A 63 -14.05 -9.81 2.29
N ASP A 64 -14.45 -9.32 3.46
CA ASP A 64 -13.53 -9.04 4.56
C ASP A 64 -12.83 -10.31 5.09
N GLU A 65 -13.52 -11.46 5.04
CA GLU A 65 -13.00 -12.78 5.44
C GLU A 65 -11.92 -13.35 4.50
N ASP A 66 -11.73 -12.75 3.32
CA ASP A 66 -10.66 -13.12 2.38
C ASP A 66 -9.36 -12.35 2.65
N ARG A 67 -9.34 -11.47 3.65
CA ARG A 67 -8.17 -10.68 4.01
C ARG A 67 -7.23 -11.44 4.95
N VAL A 68 -5.94 -11.41 4.61
CA VAL A 68 -4.88 -12.04 5.40
C VAL A 68 -4.27 -10.98 6.31
N LEU A 69 -4.40 -11.16 7.63
CA LEU A 69 -3.95 -10.18 8.63
C LEU A 69 -2.43 -10.21 8.87
N THR A 70 -1.72 -11.17 8.28
CA THR A 70 -0.25 -11.27 8.30
C THR A 70 0.40 -10.45 7.20
N ASP A 71 -0.34 -10.09 6.15
CA ASP A 71 0.20 -9.51 4.93
C ASP A 71 -0.49 -8.18 4.61
N VAL A 72 0.30 -7.11 4.52
CA VAL A 72 -0.20 -5.76 4.25
C VAL A 72 0.41 -5.23 2.96
N VAL A 73 -0.44 -4.78 2.04
CA VAL A 73 -0.03 -3.97 0.88
C VAL A 73 0.05 -2.51 1.31
N LEU A 74 1.26 -1.96 1.24
CA LEU A 74 1.63 -0.68 1.83
C LEU A 74 2.18 0.26 0.77
N SER A 75 1.54 1.41 0.59
CA SER A 75 1.99 2.44 -0.36
C SER A 75 3.23 3.16 0.15
N ILE A 76 4.33 3.12 -0.59
CA ILE A 76 5.62 3.71 -0.26
C ILE A 76 6.19 4.47 -1.47
N LYS A 77 6.95 5.54 -1.22
CA LYS A 77 7.61 6.27 -2.31
C LYS A 77 8.79 5.46 -2.88
N PRO A 78 9.04 5.51 -4.20
CA PRO A 78 10.13 4.77 -4.84
C PRO A 78 11.51 5.07 -4.23
N GLU A 79 11.74 6.31 -3.78
CA GLU A 79 12.98 6.72 -3.10
C GLU A 79 13.27 5.88 -1.84
N PHE A 80 12.24 5.58 -1.03
CA PHE A 80 12.42 4.77 0.17
C PHE A 80 12.58 3.29 -0.17
N THR A 81 11.88 2.80 -1.19
CA THR A 81 12.08 1.43 -1.68
C THR A 81 13.53 1.19 -2.09
N LYS A 82 14.14 2.16 -2.78
CA LYS A 82 15.56 2.11 -3.13
C LYS A 82 16.45 2.08 -1.89
N LEU A 83 16.21 2.96 -0.91
CA LEU A 83 16.99 2.98 0.33
C LEU A 83 16.86 1.68 1.15
N ILE A 84 15.69 1.04 1.15
CA ILE A 84 15.47 -0.25 1.79
C ILE A 84 16.24 -1.35 1.05
N SER A 85 16.21 -1.34 -0.29
CA SER A 85 16.97 -2.30 -1.10
C SER A 85 18.49 -2.19 -0.93
N GLU A 86 18.98 -0.98 -0.64
CA GLU A 86 20.40 -0.72 -0.33
C GLU A 86 20.73 -0.95 1.16
N ARG A 87 19.77 -1.42 1.98
CA ARG A 87 19.85 -1.55 3.44
C ARG A 87 20.19 -0.27 4.20
N LYS A 88 20.11 0.90 3.54
CA LYS A 88 20.33 2.21 4.17
C LYS A 88 19.14 2.64 5.01
N LYS A 89 17.93 2.22 4.65
CA LYS A 89 16.73 2.40 5.46
C LYS A 89 16.31 1.02 6.00
N ASN A 90 16.46 0.84 7.30
CA ASN A 90 16.16 -0.42 7.99
C ASN A 90 14.85 -0.39 8.78
N HIS A 91 14.17 0.76 8.85
CA HIS A 91 12.87 0.90 9.48
C HIS A 91 11.89 1.61 8.55
N GLU A 92 10.66 1.12 8.46
CA GLU A 92 9.54 1.82 7.84
C GLU A 92 8.71 2.55 8.89
N TYR A 93 8.43 3.84 8.70
CA TYR A 93 7.77 4.67 9.70
C TYR A 93 6.36 5.07 9.30
N ARG A 94 5.38 4.92 10.20
CA ARG A 94 3.97 5.28 9.94
C ARG A 94 3.33 6.07 11.07
N LYS A 95 2.30 6.86 10.73
CA LYS A 95 1.45 7.58 11.68
C LYS A 95 0.45 6.66 12.39
N TYR A 96 0.06 5.56 11.75
CA TYR A 96 -0.88 4.56 12.25
C TYR A 96 -0.16 3.28 12.68
N LYS A 97 -0.76 2.59 13.66
CA LYS A 97 -0.31 1.29 14.14
C LYS A 97 -0.86 0.20 13.20
N LEU A 98 0.00 -0.67 12.70
CA LEU A 98 -0.37 -1.90 12.01
C LEU A 98 -0.76 -2.94 13.06
N LYS A 99 -1.60 -3.91 12.68
CA LYS A 99 -1.95 -4.99 13.59
C LYS A 99 -0.71 -5.79 13.91
N GLU A 100 -0.62 -6.26 15.14
CA GLU A 100 0.52 -6.99 15.67
C GLU A 100 0.69 -8.39 15.04
N SER A 101 -0.26 -8.81 14.21
CA SER A 101 -0.21 -10.03 13.42
C SER A 101 0.53 -9.85 12.09
N VAL A 102 0.90 -8.63 11.71
CA VAL A 102 1.50 -8.34 10.40
C VAL A 102 2.96 -8.74 10.39
N ASP A 103 3.31 -9.65 9.48
CA ASP A 103 4.67 -10.18 9.30
C ASP A 103 5.30 -9.72 7.98
N ARG A 104 4.47 -9.32 7.01
CA ARG A 104 4.90 -9.03 5.63
C ARG A 104 4.30 -7.73 5.11
N LEU A 105 5.16 -6.88 4.56
CA LEU A 105 4.79 -5.64 3.88
C LEU A 105 5.05 -5.75 2.39
N TRP A 106 3.99 -5.80 1.59
CA TRP A 106 4.05 -5.73 0.14
C TRP A 106 4.19 -4.27 -0.28
N LEU A 107 5.37 -3.90 -0.77
CA LEU A 107 5.72 -2.51 -1.04
C LEU A 107 5.12 -2.06 -2.37
N TYR A 108 4.02 -1.30 -2.29
CA TYR A 108 3.40 -0.63 -3.43
C TYR A 108 4.12 0.71 -3.68
N GLU A 109 4.93 0.79 -4.71
CA GLU A 109 5.56 2.01 -5.18
C GLU A 109 4.50 2.99 -5.71
N THR A 110 4.34 4.12 -5.02
CA THR A 110 3.51 5.21 -5.54
C THR A 110 4.17 5.80 -6.77
N ALA A 111 3.38 6.16 -7.80
CA ALA A 111 3.91 6.86 -8.96
C ALA A 111 4.72 8.09 -8.52
N PRO A 112 5.88 8.37 -9.15
CA PRO A 112 6.57 9.64 -8.92
C PRO A 112 5.58 10.76 -9.25
N THR A 113 5.49 11.72 -8.35
CA THR A 113 4.58 12.88 -8.34
C THR A 113 4.02 13.27 -9.71
N SER A 114 2.68 13.21 -9.82
CA SER A 114 1.86 13.96 -10.78
C SER A 114 2.02 13.67 -12.27
N ALA A 115 2.18 12.41 -12.66
CA ALA A 115 1.85 12.00 -14.02
C ALA A 115 1.06 10.69 -14.00
N ILE A 116 -0.23 10.78 -14.30
CA ILE A 116 -0.98 9.66 -14.86
C ILE A 116 -0.27 9.36 -16.18
N THR A 117 0.74 8.49 -16.13
CA THR A 117 1.40 8.00 -17.33
C THR A 117 0.44 6.99 -17.93
N THR A 118 -0.53 7.49 -18.68
CA THR A 118 -1.34 6.78 -19.65
C THR A 118 -0.43 6.39 -20.83
N GLY A 119 0.66 5.68 -20.55
CA GLY A 119 1.57 5.13 -21.55
C GLY A 119 1.21 3.66 -21.82
N PRO A 120 1.45 3.15 -23.04
CA PRO A 120 1.28 1.74 -23.34
C PRO A 120 2.37 0.95 -22.62
N GLY A 121 1.99 0.24 -21.56
CA GLY A 121 2.92 -0.46 -20.69
C GLY A 121 2.62 -0.10 -19.24
N GLU A 122 1.74 -0.87 -18.62
CA GLU A 122 1.37 -0.63 -17.24
C GLU A 122 2.59 -0.77 -16.33
N ARG A 123 2.89 0.27 -15.54
CA ARG A 123 4.06 0.26 -14.67
C ARG A 123 3.86 -0.74 -13.53
N PRO A 124 4.90 -1.52 -13.20
CA PRO A 124 4.85 -2.34 -12.01
C PRO A 124 4.86 -1.46 -10.77
N VAL A 125 3.99 -1.81 -9.83
CA VAL A 125 3.76 -1.06 -8.59
C VAL A 125 4.15 -1.87 -7.38
N VAL A 126 4.06 -3.20 -7.41
CA VAL A 126 4.59 -4.03 -6.32
C VAL A 126 5.79 -4.81 -6.81
N ARG A 127 6.95 -4.50 -6.23
CA ARG A 127 8.25 -5.09 -6.59
C ARG A 127 8.89 -5.88 -5.47
N TYR A 128 8.60 -5.50 -4.23
CA TYR A 128 9.26 -6.06 -3.07
C TYR A 128 8.27 -6.47 -1.98
N ILE A 129 8.66 -7.50 -1.23
CA ILE A 129 8.06 -7.83 0.06
C ILE A 129 9.12 -7.66 1.12
N SER A 130 8.84 -6.81 2.11
CA SER A 130 9.65 -6.68 3.32
C SER A 130 9.09 -7.61 4.39
N THR A 131 9.95 -8.37 5.06
CA THR A 131 9.57 -9.13 6.26
C THR A 131 9.82 -8.29 7.51
N LEU A 132 8.95 -8.47 8.50
CA LEU A 132 9.09 -7.96 9.85
C LEU A 132 9.55 -9.10 10.78
N PRO A 133 10.14 -8.81 11.95
CA PRO A 133 10.51 -9.85 12.89
C PRO A 133 9.27 -10.62 13.34
N LEU A 134 9.33 -11.95 13.23
CA LEU A 134 8.30 -12.82 13.78
C LEU A 134 8.39 -12.78 15.31
N ARG A 135 7.24 -12.80 16.00
CA ARG A 135 7.24 -12.99 17.44
C ARG A 135 7.92 -14.31 17.77
N PRO A 136 8.82 -14.38 18.78
CA PRO A 136 9.13 -15.65 19.39
C PRO A 136 7.82 -16.21 19.94
N VAL A 137 7.40 -17.38 19.47
CA VAL A 137 6.39 -18.17 20.17
C VAL A 137 7.06 -18.67 21.44
N LEU A 138 7.01 -17.87 22.50
CA LEU A 138 7.40 -18.35 23.82
C LEU A 138 6.46 -19.51 24.15
N SER A 139 7.03 -20.71 24.26
CA SER A 139 6.34 -21.89 24.74
C SER A 139 5.63 -21.55 26.06
N SER A 140 4.36 -21.92 26.13
CA SER A 140 3.32 -21.40 27.02
C SER A 140 3.48 -21.62 28.53
N ASP A 141 4.65 -21.93 29.06
CA ASP A 141 4.75 -22.38 30.45
C ASP A 141 5.09 -21.26 31.45
N ARG A 142 5.45 -20.06 31.00
CA ARG A 142 5.59 -18.87 31.87
C ARG A 142 5.19 -17.60 31.13
N TYR A 143 3.91 -17.26 31.24
CA TYR A 143 3.32 -16.05 30.65
C TYR A 143 3.73 -14.75 31.37
N ASP A 144 4.43 -14.84 32.50
CA ASP A 144 4.84 -13.69 33.33
C ASP A 144 6.28 -13.19 33.07
N ASP A 145 7.07 -13.88 32.24
CA ASP A 145 8.49 -13.53 31.99
C ASP A 145 8.77 -13.05 30.54
N ALA A 146 7.75 -12.94 29.68
CA ALA A 146 7.93 -12.30 28.38
C ALA A 146 8.26 -10.82 28.64
N PRO A 147 9.44 -10.30 28.25
CA PRO A 147 9.77 -8.90 28.50
C PRO A 147 8.69 -8.03 27.86
N GLU A 148 8.14 -7.15 28.68
CA GLU A 148 7.14 -6.15 28.31
C GLU A 148 7.72 -5.32 27.15
N GLY A 149 7.34 -5.68 25.91
CA GLY A 149 8.05 -5.22 24.70
C GLY A 149 8.01 -6.16 23.49
N SER A 150 7.26 -7.26 23.51
CA SER A 150 7.16 -8.19 22.37
C SER A 150 6.22 -7.69 21.25
N LEU A 151 6.50 -6.48 20.76
CA LEU A 151 6.12 -5.98 19.46
C LEU A 151 7.43 -5.61 18.76
N CYS A 152 7.66 -6.13 17.56
CA CYS A 152 8.74 -5.62 16.70
C CYS A 152 8.53 -4.18 16.23
N MET A 153 7.53 -3.46 16.77
CA MET A 153 7.22 -2.08 16.44
C MET A 153 7.83 -1.17 17.49
N SER A 154 8.67 -0.22 17.06
CA SER A 154 9.29 0.77 17.94
C SER A 154 8.50 2.08 17.97
N VAL A 155 8.50 2.77 19.12
CA VAL A 155 8.10 4.18 19.23
C VAL A 155 9.32 5.11 19.29
N PRO A 156 9.17 6.44 19.13
CA PRO A 156 10.29 7.38 19.24
C PRO A 156 11.10 7.16 20.53
N GLY A 157 12.40 6.90 20.40
CA GLY A 157 13.34 6.69 21.48
C GLY A 157 13.72 5.22 21.69
N GLU A 158 13.08 4.29 20.98
CA GLU A 158 13.32 2.85 21.09
C GLU A 158 14.16 2.27 19.96
N VAL A 159 14.30 2.96 18.81
CA VAL A 159 15.07 2.40 17.68
C VAL A 159 16.55 2.30 18.04
N ASN A 160 17.12 3.37 18.60
CA ASN A 160 18.48 3.41 19.18
C ASN A 160 19.57 2.84 18.25
N ASP A 161 19.38 3.00 16.95
CA ASP A 161 20.29 2.51 15.91
C ASP A 161 20.57 3.63 14.91
N PRO A 162 21.75 4.28 14.98
CA PRO A 162 22.07 5.40 14.09
C PRO A 162 22.44 4.97 12.65
N SER A 163 22.55 3.66 12.38
CA SER A 163 22.95 3.17 11.04
C SER A 163 21.86 3.34 9.99
N GLY A 164 20.59 3.37 10.40
CA GLY A 164 19.44 3.52 9.52
C GLY A 164 19.07 4.97 9.24
N ILE A 165 18.84 5.27 7.96
CA ILE A 165 18.38 6.60 7.54
C ILE A 165 17.05 6.93 8.21
N GLY A 166 17.11 7.99 9.02
CA GLY A 166 15.95 8.58 9.66
C GLY A 166 15.62 7.99 11.03
N ASN A 167 16.44 7.10 11.58
CA ASN A 167 16.32 6.54 12.92
C ASN A 167 16.52 7.62 13.98
N ASP A 168 17.63 8.36 13.93
CA ASP A 168 17.87 9.50 14.82
C ASP A 168 16.73 10.53 14.83
N ASP A 169 16.21 10.86 13.65
CA ASP A 169 15.08 11.78 13.50
C ASP A 169 13.79 11.21 14.10
N PHE A 170 13.60 9.90 14.01
CA PHE A 170 12.46 9.23 14.63
C PHE A 170 12.60 9.27 16.15
N ASP A 171 13.75 8.89 16.68
CA ASP A 171 13.99 8.81 18.12
C ASP A 171 13.96 10.17 18.81
N LYS A 172 14.40 11.24 18.12
CA LYS A 172 14.29 12.62 18.59
C LYS A 172 12.87 13.21 18.43
N GLY A 173 11.88 12.43 17.98
CA GLY A 173 10.52 12.92 17.73
C GLY A 173 10.41 13.94 16.60
N LEU A 174 11.40 14.03 15.71
CA LEU A 174 11.45 14.97 14.59
C LEU A 174 10.67 14.51 13.36
N LYS A 175 10.16 13.26 13.39
CA LYS A 175 9.24 12.69 12.41
C LYS A 175 7.79 12.84 12.85
N GLN A 176 6.88 13.02 11.88
CA GLN A 176 5.44 12.97 12.15
C GLN A 176 4.92 11.54 12.40
N SER A 177 5.72 10.52 12.05
CA SER A 177 5.39 9.12 12.26
C SER A 177 5.50 8.76 13.74
N LYS A 178 4.64 7.85 14.20
CA LYS A 178 4.54 7.43 15.60
C LYS A 178 5.04 6.00 15.84
N TYR A 179 5.16 5.22 14.78
CA TYR A 179 5.49 3.79 14.84
C TYR A 179 6.55 3.47 13.79
N GLY A 180 7.58 2.72 14.18
CA GLY A 180 8.64 2.20 13.30
C GLY A 180 8.56 0.68 13.20
N TYR A 181 8.69 0.16 11.98
CA TYR A 181 8.68 -1.28 11.68
C TYR A 181 10.04 -1.68 11.08
N PRO A 182 10.84 -2.50 11.77
CA PRO A 182 12.14 -2.96 11.32
C PRO A 182 11.98 -3.88 10.11
N VAL A 183 12.73 -3.59 9.07
CA VAL A 183 12.83 -4.37 7.84
C VAL A 183 13.93 -5.41 8.05
N THR A 184 13.54 -6.64 8.39
CA THR A 184 14.50 -7.73 8.65
C THR A 184 14.95 -8.46 7.40
N GLY A 185 14.13 -8.41 6.35
CA GLY A 185 14.42 -9.07 5.10
C GLY A 185 13.67 -8.42 3.95
N LEU A 186 14.19 -8.61 2.74
CA LEU A 186 13.62 -8.04 1.53
C LEU A 186 13.67 -9.06 0.39
N TYR A 187 12.52 -9.29 -0.21
CA TYR A 187 12.35 -10.22 -1.32
C TYR A 187 11.91 -9.45 -2.55
N ARG A 188 12.53 -9.72 -3.70
CA ARG A 188 12.18 -9.11 -4.97
C ARG A 188 11.34 -10.08 -5.81
N LEU A 189 10.18 -9.62 -6.26
CA LEU A 189 9.32 -10.38 -7.16
C LEU A 189 10.02 -10.59 -8.52
N LYS A 190 10.08 -11.83 -9.00
CA LYS A 190 10.57 -12.16 -10.36
C LYS A 190 9.75 -11.47 -11.44
N LYS A 191 8.43 -11.47 -11.27
CA LYS A 191 7.48 -10.70 -12.07
C LYS A 191 6.80 -9.66 -11.18
N PRO A 192 7.21 -8.39 -11.26
CA PRO A 192 6.54 -7.32 -10.54
C PRO A 192 5.05 -7.21 -10.94
N LEU A 193 4.19 -6.88 -9.97
CA LEU A 193 2.75 -6.77 -10.20
C LEU A 193 2.36 -5.36 -10.63
N THR A 194 1.44 -5.27 -11.59
CA THR A 194 0.85 -3.99 -12.01
C THR A 194 -0.41 -3.64 -11.21
N THR A 195 -0.89 -2.41 -11.34
CA THR A 195 -2.12 -1.97 -10.63
C THR A 195 -3.35 -2.73 -11.11
N SER A 196 -3.45 -3.02 -12.40
CA SER A 196 -4.54 -3.77 -13.01
C SER A 196 -4.45 -5.24 -12.64
N GLU A 197 -3.25 -5.83 -12.56
CA GLU A 197 -3.10 -7.18 -12.01
C GLU A 197 -3.58 -7.23 -10.56
N LEU A 198 -3.17 -6.29 -9.70
CA LEU A 198 -3.66 -6.21 -8.31
C LEU A 198 -5.18 -6.10 -8.22
N LYS A 199 -5.78 -5.25 -9.04
CA LYS A 199 -7.24 -5.05 -9.01
C LYS A 199 -8.01 -6.21 -9.63
N GLN A 200 -7.62 -6.64 -10.83
CA GLN A 200 -8.35 -7.66 -11.59
C GLN A 200 -8.11 -9.06 -11.04
N ARG A 201 -6.87 -9.40 -10.64
CA ARG A 201 -6.53 -10.74 -10.17
C ARG A 201 -6.85 -10.93 -8.70
N PHE A 202 -6.44 -9.98 -7.87
CA PHE A 202 -6.41 -10.11 -6.41
C PHE A 202 -7.43 -9.25 -5.68
N ASP A 203 -8.25 -8.45 -6.39
CA ASP A 203 -9.20 -7.49 -5.82
C ASP A 203 -8.60 -6.56 -4.75
N ILE A 204 -7.38 -6.10 -5.06
CA ILE A 204 -6.66 -5.09 -4.28
C ILE A 204 -6.70 -3.79 -5.09
N ALA A 205 -7.53 -2.86 -4.66
CA ALA A 205 -7.49 -1.49 -5.15
C ALA A 205 -6.22 -0.78 -4.67
N VAL A 206 -5.85 0.30 -5.36
CA VAL A 206 -4.72 1.16 -4.97
C VAL A 206 -4.82 1.54 -3.49
N PRO A 207 -3.80 1.27 -2.66
CA PRO A 207 -3.88 1.54 -1.24
C PRO A 207 -3.83 3.06 -0.98
N GLN A 208 -4.85 3.59 -0.30
CA GLN A 208 -4.84 4.93 0.29
C GLN A 208 -4.04 4.90 1.61
N GLY A 209 -2.79 4.47 1.54
CA GLY A 209 -1.90 4.23 2.67
C GLY A 209 -1.53 2.77 2.83
N TRP A 210 -2.49 1.91 3.15
CA TRP A 210 -2.31 0.45 3.28
C TRP A 210 -3.63 -0.32 3.15
N ARG A 211 -3.55 -1.62 2.84
CA ARG A 211 -4.67 -2.58 2.89
C ARG A 211 -4.14 -3.98 3.18
N TYR A 212 -4.93 -4.84 3.83
CA TYR A 212 -4.58 -6.26 3.92
C TYR A 212 -4.60 -6.94 2.56
N ALA A 213 -3.62 -7.82 2.33
CA ALA A 213 -3.57 -8.70 1.17
C ALA A 213 -4.76 -9.66 1.19
N THR A 214 -5.12 -10.18 0.02
CA THR A 214 -6.11 -11.27 -0.08
C THR A 214 -5.42 -12.62 0.04
N LYS A 215 -6.13 -13.65 0.51
CA LYS A 215 -5.60 -15.02 0.58
C LYS A 215 -5.01 -15.44 -0.76
N ARG A 216 -5.74 -15.13 -1.83
CA ARG A 216 -5.32 -15.36 -3.21
C ARG A 216 -3.97 -14.72 -3.57
N LEU A 217 -3.69 -13.49 -3.13
CA LEU A 217 -2.39 -12.85 -3.41
C LEU A 217 -1.26 -13.62 -2.71
N VAL A 218 -1.45 -13.95 -1.43
CA VAL A 218 -0.44 -14.62 -0.61
C VAL A 218 -0.17 -16.05 -1.08
N GLU A 219 -1.21 -16.76 -1.54
CA GLU A 219 -1.12 -18.13 -2.05
C GLU A 219 -0.53 -18.21 -3.47
N GLU A 220 -0.94 -17.31 -4.38
CA GLU A 220 -0.45 -17.33 -5.78
C GLU A 220 0.95 -16.71 -5.93
N VAL A 221 1.35 -15.80 -5.03
CA VAL A 221 2.62 -15.07 -5.13
C VAL A 221 3.45 -15.40 -3.90
N ARG A 222 3.99 -16.62 -3.87
CA ARG A 222 4.71 -17.18 -2.72
C ARG A 222 6.08 -16.51 -2.55
N LEU A 223 6.46 -16.32 -1.29
CA LEU A 223 7.76 -15.76 -0.92
C LEU A 223 8.94 -16.64 -1.37
N GLU A 224 8.73 -17.96 -1.38
CA GLU A 224 9.71 -18.99 -1.79
C GLU A 224 10.14 -18.87 -3.26
N ASP A 225 9.26 -18.30 -4.11
CA ASP A 225 9.53 -18.14 -5.53
C ASP A 225 10.34 -16.87 -5.86
N MET A 226 10.67 -16.06 -4.86
CA MET A 226 11.27 -14.73 -5.01
C MET A 226 12.77 -14.70 -4.80
N ASP A 227 13.43 -13.65 -5.30
CA ASP A 227 14.85 -13.43 -5.02
C ASP A 227 14.98 -12.79 -3.63
N LYS A 228 15.52 -13.53 -2.66
CA LYS A 228 15.87 -12.98 -1.35
C LYS A 228 17.10 -12.07 -1.49
N LEU A 229 16.96 -10.79 -1.17
CA LEU A 229 18.05 -9.82 -1.18
C LEU A 229 18.80 -9.82 0.16
N PHE A 230 18.06 -9.97 1.25
CA PHE A 230 18.59 -10.12 2.60
C PHE A 230 17.59 -10.73 3.57
#